data_AF-A0A9W9F0W0-F1
#
_entry.id   AF-A0A9W9F0W0-F1
#
_cell.length_a   1.000
_cell.length_b   1.000
_cell.length_c   1.000
_cell.angle_alpha   90.00
_cell.angle_beta   90.00
_cell.angle_gamma   90.00
#
_symmetry.space_group_name_H-M   'P 1'
#
loop_
_entity.id
_entity.type
_entity.pdbx_description
1 polymer ?
#
loop_
_entity_poly.entity_id
_entity_poly.type
_entity_poly.pdbx_seq_one_letter_code
_entity_poly.pdbx_strand_id
1 'polypeptide(L)'
;MTASTTAAFDQLKRAFPDKVVTPDAVSEYNTAVSCPWSQTCWTPAAGYVYLSNAQELAEALDIVKRVGSKFTIRTTGHNPNSGFSSADHTAIVLDIRQFQSKELSSDGVARVGSGNTWGEVYVWLEEKKLSAIGGRDQQVGLGGFLLGGGMGALPNLYGLGADGVKNFEILLADGRLVNANATENTDLYCALKGGGSNFGIVTRFDLETHPLIRVQYTINLYNPEDYVEIIKATIAVQEAMENDPKIGLFTNFNNGFVAVGLLYGDTPTEKPPVFEPFHRLESLMATALPSTDGTLLSLAQAMGHAQEPKKRAICSVTTKVSQSLYEEAYKSWNETCKRLPAGCVLHYTIQPMGKAGIKAGKDRGENIMGLEDVPQCWWVFTCEWPKDDSDDAVAQKAVDTMAKSVEHSAKEKGLWLSFQCMSFAGASQKVLGSYGADNVNRMQETAAKYDPEGVFQKLQYGGFLLRDNI
;
A
#
# COMPACT_ATOMS: atom_id res chain seq x y z
N MET A 1 -15.62 14.13 -22.38
CA MET A 1 -16.48 13.73 -21.25
C MET A 1 -17.71 13.03 -21.78
N THR A 2 -18.27 12.08 -21.03
CA THR A 2 -19.56 11.45 -21.41
C THR A 2 -20.74 12.35 -21.04
N ALA A 3 -21.93 12.11 -21.60
CA ALA A 3 -23.13 12.88 -21.24
C ALA A 3 -23.45 12.80 -19.74
N SER A 4 -23.29 11.62 -19.13
CA SER A 4 -23.47 11.42 -17.69
C SER A 4 -22.48 12.21 -16.84
N THR A 5 -21.21 12.25 -17.26
CA THR A 5 -20.14 13.00 -16.58
C THR A 5 -20.40 14.50 -16.64
N THR A 6 -20.83 15.02 -17.79
CA THR A 6 -21.19 16.44 -17.94
C THR A 6 -22.38 16.79 -17.03
N ALA A 7 -23.43 15.97 -17.03
CA ALA A 7 -24.59 16.19 -16.17
C ALA A 7 -24.24 16.15 -14.67
N ALA A 8 -23.33 15.27 -14.26
CA ALA A 8 -22.81 15.25 -12.89
C ALA A 8 -22.11 16.57 -12.54
N PHE A 9 -21.23 17.10 -13.40
CA PHE A 9 -20.55 18.37 -13.13
C PHE A 9 -21.51 19.53 -12.98
N ASP A 10 -22.56 19.61 -13.81
CA ASP A 10 -23.55 20.67 -13.69
C ASP A 10 -24.27 20.64 -12.33
N GLN A 11 -24.57 19.45 -11.82
CA GLN A 11 -25.16 19.28 -10.49
C GLN A 11 -24.14 19.55 -9.37
N LEU A 12 -22.92 19.03 -9.49
CA LEU A 12 -21.85 19.22 -8.51
C LEU A 12 -21.41 20.68 -8.41
N LYS A 13 -21.37 21.43 -9.51
CA LYS A 13 -21.08 22.89 -9.52
C LYS A 13 -22.18 23.68 -8.83
N ARG A 14 -23.44 23.23 -8.90
CA ARG A 14 -24.55 23.88 -8.17
C ARG A 14 -24.51 23.57 -6.69
N ALA A 15 -24.20 22.33 -6.33
CA ALA A 15 -24.09 21.91 -4.93
C ALA A 15 -22.84 22.47 -4.25
N PHE A 16 -21.71 22.53 -4.97
CA PHE A 16 -20.41 22.90 -4.43
C PHE A 16 -19.64 23.88 -5.35
N PRO A 17 -20.11 25.14 -5.54
CA PRO A 17 -19.55 26.08 -6.52
C PRO A 17 -18.03 26.27 -6.43
N ASP A 18 -17.48 26.35 -5.21
CA ASP A 18 -16.07 26.66 -4.96
C ASP A 18 -15.20 25.40 -4.77
N LYS A 19 -15.76 24.21 -5.00
CA LYS A 19 -15.10 22.92 -4.73
C LYS A 19 -14.91 22.07 -5.98
N VAL A 20 -15.36 22.54 -7.14
CA VAL A 20 -15.28 21.82 -8.40
C VAL A 20 -14.23 22.44 -9.30
N VAL A 21 -13.24 21.65 -9.71
CA VAL A 21 -12.20 22.05 -10.66
C VAL A 21 -12.37 21.24 -11.95
N THR A 22 -12.59 21.94 -13.07
CA THR A 22 -12.70 21.37 -14.41
C THR A 22 -11.53 21.81 -15.30
N PRO A 23 -11.30 21.14 -16.44
CA PRO A 23 -10.23 21.53 -17.38
C PRO A 23 -10.28 22.99 -17.86
N ASP A 24 -11.43 23.65 -17.78
CA ASP A 24 -11.59 25.07 -18.13
C ASP A 24 -10.88 26.00 -17.14
N ALA A 25 -10.72 25.58 -15.87
CA ALA A 25 -9.96 26.28 -14.84
C ALA A 25 -8.49 25.84 -14.91
N VAL A 26 -7.79 26.24 -15.98
CA VAL A 26 -6.49 25.66 -16.38
C VAL A 26 -5.44 25.66 -15.25
N SER A 27 -5.35 26.73 -14.46
CA SER A 27 -4.35 26.84 -13.40
C SER A 27 -4.63 25.85 -12.25
N GLU A 28 -5.84 25.90 -11.72
CA GLU A 28 -6.32 25.04 -10.64
C GLU A 28 -6.31 23.57 -11.07
N TYR A 29 -6.68 23.31 -12.32
CA TYR A 29 -6.68 21.98 -12.90
C TYR A 29 -5.26 21.45 -13.05
N ASN A 30 -4.29 22.27 -13.50
CA ASN A 30 -2.90 21.86 -13.56
C ASN A 30 -2.35 21.53 -12.17
N THR A 31 -2.67 22.33 -11.15
CA THR A 31 -2.32 22.02 -9.74
C THR A 31 -2.98 20.73 -9.27
N ALA A 32 -4.24 20.51 -9.61
CA ALA A 32 -4.97 19.28 -9.30
C ALA A 32 -4.43 18.06 -10.07
N VAL A 33 -3.74 18.28 -11.19
CA VAL A 33 -3.05 17.28 -12.02
C VAL A 33 -1.60 17.03 -11.54
N SER A 34 -1.04 17.93 -10.73
CA SER A 34 0.35 17.89 -10.27
C SER A 34 0.46 17.65 -8.77
N CYS A 35 0.36 16.39 -8.32
CA CYS A 35 0.96 15.92 -7.05
C CYS A 35 0.76 14.40 -6.87
N PRO A 36 1.66 13.56 -7.40
CA PRO A 36 1.82 12.24 -6.77
C PRO A 36 3.26 11.74 -6.70
N TRP A 37 3.43 10.73 -5.84
CA TRP A 37 4.62 9.90 -5.77
C TRP A 37 4.98 9.27 -7.13
N SER A 38 4.00 8.70 -7.86
CA SER A 38 4.19 8.14 -9.21
C SER A 38 3.39 8.90 -10.25
N GLN A 39 4.02 9.31 -11.36
CA GLN A 39 3.29 10.02 -12.40
C GLN A 39 2.37 9.13 -13.24
N THR A 40 2.59 7.81 -13.25
CA THR A 40 1.72 6.85 -13.94
C THR A 40 0.28 6.89 -13.43
N CYS A 41 0.10 7.16 -12.14
CA CYS A 41 -1.21 7.09 -11.51
C CYS A 41 -2.07 8.35 -11.75
N TRP A 42 -1.53 9.36 -12.42
CA TRP A 42 -2.18 10.66 -12.55
C TRP A 42 -2.50 11.01 -13.99
N THR A 43 -3.66 10.54 -14.41
CA THR A 43 -4.27 10.85 -15.71
C THR A 43 -5.15 12.11 -15.61
N PRO A 44 -5.29 12.88 -16.70
CA PRO A 44 -6.24 14.00 -16.74
C PRO A 44 -7.69 13.51 -16.61
N ALA A 45 -8.27 13.71 -15.44
CA ALA A 45 -9.66 13.35 -15.13
C ALA A 45 -10.68 14.26 -15.85
N ALA A 46 -11.97 13.93 -15.80
CA ALA A 46 -13.00 14.85 -16.26
C ALA A 46 -13.08 16.12 -15.39
N GLY A 47 -12.63 16.01 -14.12
CA GLY A 47 -12.54 17.08 -13.14
C GLY A 47 -12.49 16.53 -11.71
N TYR A 48 -12.30 17.43 -10.75
CA TYR A 48 -12.06 17.12 -9.35
C TYR A 48 -13.09 17.82 -8.46
N VAL A 49 -13.55 17.14 -7.41
CA VAL A 49 -14.45 17.70 -6.40
C VAL A 49 -13.79 17.56 -5.04
N TYR A 50 -13.52 18.68 -4.36
CA TYR A 50 -12.86 18.70 -3.06
C TYR A 50 -13.88 18.67 -1.92
N LEU A 51 -13.94 17.56 -1.21
CA LEU A 51 -14.95 17.28 -0.20
C LEU A 51 -14.32 17.28 1.18
N SER A 52 -14.97 17.94 2.14
CA SER A 52 -14.40 18.22 3.46
C SER A 52 -15.08 17.49 4.61
N ASN A 53 -16.24 16.88 4.37
CA ASN A 53 -16.99 16.15 5.39
C ASN A 53 -17.90 15.08 4.77
N ALA A 54 -18.41 14.18 5.61
CA ALA A 54 -19.21 13.04 5.18
C ALA A 54 -20.53 13.44 4.50
N GLN A 55 -21.11 14.60 4.85
CA GLN A 55 -22.35 15.09 4.24
C GLN A 55 -22.13 15.49 2.78
N GLU A 56 -21.08 16.27 2.51
CA GLU A 56 -20.70 16.66 1.14
C GLU A 56 -20.37 15.42 0.30
N LEU A 57 -19.67 14.44 0.91
CA LEU A 57 -19.35 13.18 0.24
C LEU A 57 -20.59 12.35 -0.08
N ALA A 58 -21.57 12.28 0.83
CA ALA A 58 -22.84 11.61 0.58
C ALA A 58 -23.62 12.27 -0.55
N GLU A 59 -23.74 13.58 -0.55
CA GLU A 59 -24.42 14.33 -1.61
C GLU A 59 -23.70 14.20 -2.97
N ALA A 60 -22.37 14.26 -2.99
CA ALA A 60 -21.59 14.03 -4.21
C ALA A 60 -21.76 12.60 -4.75
N LEU A 61 -21.72 11.59 -3.88
CA LEU A 61 -21.91 10.18 -4.24
C LEU A 61 -23.32 9.94 -4.82
N ASP A 62 -24.34 10.53 -4.20
CA ASP A 62 -25.72 10.46 -4.63
C ASP A 62 -25.94 11.15 -5.99
N ILE A 63 -25.30 12.30 -6.24
CA ILE A 63 -25.30 12.95 -7.56
C ILE A 63 -24.69 12.03 -8.63
N VAL A 64 -23.48 11.50 -8.42
CA VAL A 64 -22.83 10.63 -9.42
C VAL A 64 -23.59 9.33 -9.64
N LYS A 65 -24.20 8.78 -8.58
CA LYS A 65 -25.06 7.60 -8.64
C LYS A 65 -26.28 7.86 -9.52
N ARG A 66 -27.07 8.92 -9.23
CA ARG A 66 -28.31 9.22 -9.97
C ARG A 66 -28.10 9.45 -11.45
N VAL A 67 -27.01 10.13 -11.81
CA VAL A 67 -26.69 10.43 -13.22
C VAL A 67 -25.92 9.30 -13.91
N GLY A 68 -25.47 8.30 -13.17
CA GLY A 68 -24.68 7.17 -13.69
C GLY A 68 -23.26 7.54 -14.12
N SER A 69 -22.67 8.59 -13.54
CA SER A 69 -21.30 8.99 -13.85
C SER A 69 -20.30 8.06 -13.17
N LYS A 70 -19.22 7.73 -13.88
CA LYS A 70 -18.06 7.08 -13.28
C LYS A 70 -17.38 8.02 -12.29
N PHE A 71 -16.81 7.46 -11.22
CA PHE A 71 -16.05 8.20 -10.22
C PHE A 71 -14.83 7.44 -9.72
N THR A 72 -13.90 8.13 -9.06
CA THR A 72 -12.81 7.54 -8.28
C THR A 72 -12.62 8.32 -6.98
N ILE A 73 -12.06 7.67 -5.95
CA ILE A 73 -11.77 8.31 -4.67
C ILE A 73 -10.29 8.63 -4.58
N ARG A 74 -9.99 9.87 -4.17
CA ARG A 74 -8.61 10.33 -3.98
C ARG A 74 -8.33 10.70 -2.54
N THR A 75 -7.26 10.09 -2.01
CA THR A 75 -6.54 10.53 -0.82
C THR A 75 -5.15 11.01 -1.26
N THR A 76 -4.05 10.35 -0.90
CA THR A 76 -2.67 10.84 -1.17
C THR A 76 -2.10 10.42 -2.52
N GLY A 77 -2.69 9.42 -3.20
CA GLY A 77 -2.26 9.01 -4.55
C GLY A 77 -0.95 8.21 -4.60
N HIS A 78 -0.63 7.45 -3.55
CA HIS A 78 0.63 6.69 -3.45
C HIS A 78 0.63 5.34 -4.21
N ASN A 79 -0.51 4.92 -4.77
CA ASN A 79 -0.56 3.70 -5.59
C ASN A 79 -0.13 4.03 -7.04
N PRO A 80 0.83 3.33 -7.65
CA PRO A 80 1.36 3.71 -8.97
C PRO A 80 0.45 3.28 -10.13
N ASN A 81 -0.61 2.52 -9.87
CA ASN A 81 -1.52 2.05 -10.91
C ASN A 81 -2.34 3.20 -11.51
N SER A 82 -2.34 3.28 -12.84
CA SER A 82 -3.14 4.26 -13.58
C SER A 82 -4.62 4.14 -13.25
N GLY A 83 -5.28 5.26 -12.97
CA GLY A 83 -6.73 5.30 -12.71
C GLY A 83 -7.17 4.84 -11.31
N PHE A 84 -6.25 4.51 -10.39
CA PHE A 84 -6.62 4.03 -9.05
C PHE A 84 -6.83 5.16 -8.04
N SER A 85 -6.06 6.24 -8.17
CA SER A 85 -6.21 7.48 -7.38
C SER A 85 -6.42 8.73 -8.26
N SER A 86 -6.62 8.50 -9.56
CA SER A 86 -7.06 9.48 -10.55
C SER A 86 -8.00 8.78 -11.55
N ALA A 87 -8.41 9.47 -12.59
CA ALA A 87 -9.33 9.01 -13.63
C ALA A 87 -8.94 9.60 -14.99
N ASP A 88 -9.49 9.06 -16.07
CA ASP A 88 -9.45 9.75 -17.36
C ASP A 88 -10.61 10.76 -17.51
N HIS A 89 -10.72 11.35 -18.70
CA HIS A 89 -11.75 12.32 -19.07
C HIS A 89 -13.20 11.78 -19.06
N THR A 90 -13.42 10.53 -18.65
CA THR A 90 -14.75 9.90 -18.53
C THR A 90 -15.24 9.82 -17.08
N ALA A 91 -14.40 10.09 -16.08
CA ALA A 91 -14.76 9.94 -14.67
C ALA A 91 -14.36 11.14 -13.80
N ILE A 92 -15.09 11.30 -12.70
CA ILE A 92 -14.92 12.38 -11.72
C ILE A 92 -14.07 11.89 -10.57
N VAL A 93 -13.13 12.72 -10.11
CA VAL A 93 -12.34 12.43 -8.90
C VAL A 93 -13.01 13.09 -7.70
N LEU A 94 -13.50 12.29 -6.76
CA LEU A 94 -13.95 12.75 -5.46
C LEU A 94 -12.75 12.76 -4.50
N ASP A 95 -12.27 13.95 -4.18
CA ASP A 95 -11.09 14.16 -3.34
C ASP A 95 -11.52 14.36 -1.89
N ILE A 96 -11.07 13.46 -1.02
CA ILE A 96 -11.39 13.48 0.41
C ILE A 96 -10.16 13.76 1.28
N ARG A 97 -9.09 14.34 0.72
CA ARG A 97 -7.87 14.69 1.48
C ARG A 97 -8.14 15.62 2.66
N GLN A 98 -9.22 16.39 2.62
CA GLN A 98 -9.62 17.29 3.72
C GLN A 98 -10.20 16.56 4.95
N PHE A 99 -10.40 15.24 4.89
CA PHE A 99 -10.79 14.41 6.04
C PHE A 99 -9.59 14.18 6.95
N GLN A 100 -9.11 15.25 7.59
CA GLN A 100 -7.86 15.28 8.35
C GLN A 100 -8.05 15.23 9.87
N SER A 101 -9.28 14.94 10.33
CA SER A 101 -9.60 14.85 11.77
C SER A 101 -8.71 13.86 12.49
N LYS A 102 -8.34 14.19 13.74
CA LYS A 102 -7.56 13.34 14.64
C LYS A 102 -8.06 13.56 16.06
N GLU A 103 -8.58 12.51 16.67
CA GLU A 103 -9.11 12.53 18.03
C GLU A 103 -8.59 11.31 18.79
N LEU A 104 -8.12 11.50 20.02
CA LEU A 104 -7.81 10.39 20.92
C LEU A 104 -9.00 10.22 21.85
N SER A 105 -9.67 9.08 21.73
CA SER A 105 -10.77 8.70 22.63
C SER A 105 -10.27 8.44 24.05
N SER A 106 -11.18 8.45 25.01
CA SER A 106 -10.87 8.26 26.44
C SER A 106 -10.31 6.86 26.77
N ASP A 107 -10.61 5.85 25.96
CA ASP A 107 -10.09 4.49 26.04
C ASP A 107 -8.79 4.29 25.23
N GLY A 108 -8.22 5.38 24.69
CA GLY A 108 -6.91 5.37 24.04
C GLY A 108 -6.95 4.95 22.57
N VAL A 109 -8.12 4.81 21.95
CA VAL A 109 -8.25 4.55 20.51
C VAL A 109 -8.07 5.85 19.72
N ALA A 110 -7.23 5.80 18.68
CA ALA A 110 -6.96 6.93 17.81
C ALA A 110 -7.95 6.99 16.65
N ARG A 111 -8.85 7.95 16.64
CA ARG A 111 -9.83 8.17 15.57
C ARG A 111 -9.25 9.14 14.54
N VAL A 112 -9.02 8.66 13.33
CA VAL A 112 -8.26 9.38 12.29
C VAL A 112 -9.03 9.40 10.98
N GLY A 113 -9.27 10.60 10.45
CA GLY A 113 -9.89 10.77 9.14
C GLY A 113 -9.05 10.19 7.99
N SER A 114 -9.70 9.70 6.95
CA SER A 114 -9.06 8.95 5.85
C SER A 114 -8.16 9.80 4.94
N GLY A 115 -8.24 11.12 5.03
CA GLY A 115 -7.43 12.06 4.25
C GLY A 115 -5.99 12.24 4.74
N ASN A 116 -5.63 11.67 5.89
CA ASN A 116 -4.31 11.82 6.49
C ASN A 116 -3.23 10.93 5.83
N THR A 117 -1.99 11.40 5.90
CA THR A 117 -0.76 10.61 5.68
C THR A 117 -0.27 9.96 6.97
N TRP A 118 0.56 8.92 6.86
CA TRP A 118 1.17 8.30 8.04
C TRP A 118 2.13 9.25 8.79
N GLY A 119 2.83 10.14 8.10
CA GLY A 119 3.67 11.16 8.73
C GLY A 119 2.87 12.06 9.68
N GLU A 120 1.72 12.59 9.21
CA GLU A 120 0.84 13.44 10.02
C GLU A 120 0.24 12.69 11.22
N VAL A 121 -0.10 11.41 11.04
CA VAL A 121 -0.63 10.57 12.11
C VAL A 121 0.44 10.29 13.17
N TYR A 122 1.66 9.96 12.75
CA TYR A 122 2.77 9.69 13.67
C TYR A 122 3.20 10.93 14.46
N VAL A 123 3.28 12.11 13.82
CA VAL A 123 3.55 13.37 14.54
C VAL A 123 2.54 13.58 15.66
N TRP A 124 1.24 13.47 15.35
CA TRP A 124 0.18 13.69 16.32
C TRP A 124 0.13 12.64 17.46
N LEU A 125 0.44 11.38 17.17
CA LEU A 125 0.50 10.32 18.18
C LEU A 125 1.74 10.42 19.06
N GLU A 126 2.90 10.78 18.51
CA GLU A 126 4.14 10.88 19.26
C GLU A 126 4.13 12.04 20.27
N GLU A 127 3.43 13.14 19.97
CA GLU A 127 3.10 14.20 20.94
C GLU A 127 2.41 13.65 22.21
N LYS A 128 1.65 12.56 22.05
CA LYS A 128 0.90 11.87 23.11
C LYS A 128 1.65 10.67 23.68
N LYS A 129 2.89 10.43 23.23
CA LYS A 129 3.70 9.27 23.61
C LYS A 129 3.05 7.94 23.23
N LEU A 130 2.34 7.93 22.10
CA LEU A 130 1.67 6.77 21.54
C LEU A 130 2.19 6.44 20.12
N SER A 131 1.85 5.26 19.64
CA SER A 131 2.11 4.82 18.27
C SER A 131 0.94 3.99 17.75
N ALA A 132 0.78 3.94 16.44
CA ALA A 132 -0.12 3.03 15.74
C ALA A 132 0.67 2.32 14.63
N ILE A 133 0.19 1.15 14.19
CA ILE A 133 0.89 0.34 13.19
C ILE A 133 0.54 0.84 11.79
N GLY A 134 1.54 1.35 11.08
CA GLY A 134 1.31 2.05 9.82
C GLY A 134 2.42 1.95 8.79
N GLY A 135 2.34 2.84 7.80
CA GLY A 135 3.29 2.91 6.70
C GLY A 135 4.70 3.24 7.15
N ARG A 136 5.67 2.70 6.42
CA ARG A 136 7.11 2.99 6.60
C ARG A 136 7.55 4.27 5.91
N ASP A 137 6.76 4.85 5.01
CA ASP A 137 7.05 6.13 4.36
C ASP A 137 6.00 7.15 4.83
N GLN A 138 6.48 8.31 5.28
CA GLN A 138 5.63 9.38 5.82
C GLN A 138 4.58 9.90 4.83
N GLN A 139 4.80 9.81 3.52
CA GLN A 139 3.90 10.32 2.47
C GLN A 139 2.76 9.34 2.15
N VAL A 140 2.84 8.09 2.61
CA VAL A 140 1.82 7.07 2.34
C VAL A 140 0.50 7.48 3.02
N GLY A 141 -0.59 7.40 2.26
CA GLY A 141 -1.93 7.71 2.75
C GLY A 141 -2.46 6.62 3.68
N LEU A 142 -3.14 7.05 4.74
CA LEU A 142 -3.75 6.18 5.75
C LEU A 142 -4.70 5.15 5.11
N GLY A 143 -5.67 5.64 4.33
CA GLY A 143 -6.79 4.81 3.89
C GLY A 143 -6.40 3.70 2.92
N GLY A 144 -5.68 4.03 1.85
CA GLY A 144 -5.24 3.03 0.87
C GLY A 144 -4.28 1.99 1.48
N PHE A 145 -3.46 2.40 2.45
CA PHE A 145 -2.56 1.49 3.16
C PHE A 145 -3.34 0.48 4.01
N LEU A 146 -4.28 0.95 4.84
CA LEU A 146 -5.05 0.09 5.74
C LEU A 146 -6.04 -0.81 4.98
N LEU A 147 -6.68 -0.31 3.92
CA LEU A 147 -7.62 -1.12 3.12
C LEU A 147 -6.92 -2.21 2.29
N GLY A 148 -5.63 -2.06 2.00
CA GLY A 148 -4.80 -3.04 1.30
C GLY A 148 -4.06 -4.03 2.23
N GLY A 149 -4.32 -3.99 3.53
CA GLY A 149 -3.60 -4.77 4.55
C GLY A 149 -2.53 -3.94 5.26
N GLY A 150 -1.55 -3.42 4.50
CA GLY A 150 -0.58 -2.46 5.01
C GLY A 150 0.58 -3.07 5.82
N MET A 151 1.67 -3.42 5.14
CA MET A 151 2.88 -3.94 5.80
C MET A 151 3.73 -2.82 6.43
N GLY A 152 3.78 -2.79 7.76
CA GLY A 152 4.57 -1.84 8.54
C GLY A 152 6.04 -2.23 8.73
N ALA A 153 6.70 -1.59 9.70
CA ALA A 153 8.13 -1.80 10.00
C ALA A 153 8.44 -3.09 10.75
N LEU A 154 7.52 -3.52 11.62
CA LEU A 154 7.70 -4.64 12.55
C LEU A 154 6.51 -5.61 12.45
N PRO A 155 6.27 -6.20 11.27
CA PRO A 155 5.07 -7.00 11.04
C PRO A 155 5.02 -8.25 11.94
N ASN A 156 6.16 -8.82 12.32
CA ASN A 156 6.20 -9.99 13.21
C ASN A 156 5.76 -9.69 14.65
N LEU A 157 5.90 -8.44 15.10
CA LEU A 157 5.51 -8.03 16.44
C LEU A 157 4.04 -7.60 16.51
N TYR A 158 3.54 -6.96 15.44
CA TYR A 158 2.25 -6.28 15.49
C TYR A 158 1.24 -6.71 14.42
N GLY A 159 1.62 -7.56 13.47
CA GLY A 159 0.79 -7.89 12.30
C GLY A 159 0.82 -6.77 11.25
N LEU A 160 -0.18 -6.77 10.37
CA LEU A 160 -0.39 -5.73 9.36
C LEU A 160 -1.15 -4.54 9.96
N GLY A 161 -1.05 -3.37 9.34
CA GLY A 161 -1.74 -2.16 9.82
C GLY A 161 -3.26 -2.34 9.89
N ALA A 162 -3.85 -3.04 8.93
CA ALA A 162 -5.27 -3.38 8.92
C ALA A 162 -5.71 -4.18 10.15
N ASP A 163 -4.83 -5.02 10.70
CA ASP A 163 -5.13 -5.84 11.86
C ASP A 163 -5.37 -4.98 13.10
N GLY A 164 -4.68 -3.83 13.20
CA GLY A 164 -4.83 -2.84 14.26
C GLY A 164 -6.05 -1.90 14.14
N VAL A 165 -6.84 -1.99 13.07
CA VAL A 165 -8.06 -1.16 12.95
C VAL A 165 -9.16 -1.75 13.82
N LYS A 166 -9.68 -0.96 14.77
CA LYS A 166 -10.79 -1.34 15.68
C LYS A 166 -12.17 -1.03 15.09
N ASN A 167 -12.29 0.04 14.31
CA ASN A 167 -13.53 0.43 13.66
C ASN A 167 -13.27 1.21 12.36
N PHE A 168 -14.09 0.96 11.35
CA PHE A 168 -14.18 1.80 10.15
C PHE A 168 -15.49 2.57 10.16
N GLU A 169 -15.43 3.90 10.03
CA GLU A 169 -16.60 4.68 9.62
C GLU A 169 -16.63 4.71 8.09
N ILE A 170 -17.72 4.23 7.51
CA ILE A 170 -17.82 4.02 6.07
C ILE A 170 -19.15 4.52 5.52
N LEU A 171 -19.06 5.29 4.43
CA LEU A 171 -20.20 5.75 3.65
C LEU A 171 -20.56 4.69 2.61
N LEU A 172 -21.78 4.20 2.67
CA LEU A 172 -22.34 3.20 1.76
C LEU A 172 -22.94 3.83 0.49
N ALA A 173 -23.23 2.99 -0.50
CA ALA A 173 -23.82 3.40 -1.78
C ALA A 173 -25.23 4.01 -1.67
N ASP A 174 -25.94 3.75 -0.57
CA ASP A 174 -27.25 4.32 -0.26
C ASP A 174 -27.18 5.63 0.56
N GLY A 175 -25.97 6.14 0.81
CA GLY A 175 -25.73 7.38 1.54
C GLY A 175 -25.70 7.23 3.06
N ARG A 176 -25.93 6.02 3.61
CA ARG A 176 -25.78 5.80 5.06
C ARG A 176 -24.31 5.78 5.46
N LEU A 177 -24.01 6.46 6.57
CA LEU A 177 -22.73 6.38 7.26
C LEU A 177 -22.86 5.35 8.38
N VAL A 178 -22.06 4.28 8.34
CA VAL A 178 -22.13 3.17 9.29
C VAL A 178 -20.77 2.88 9.91
N ASN A 179 -20.78 2.18 11.05
CA ASN A 179 -19.58 1.68 11.70
C ASN A 179 -19.41 0.19 11.41
N ALA A 180 -18.19 -0.23 11.07
CA ALA A 180 -17.82 -1.63 10.90
C ALA A 180 -16.70 -1.98 11.89
N ASN A 181 -17.02 -2.84 12.86
CA ASN A 181 -16.14 -3.26 13.94
C ASN A 181 -16.44 -4.70 14.39
N ALA A 182 -15.81 -5.15 15.48
CA ALA A 182 -15.95 -6.52 15.99
C ALA A 182 -17.36 -6.88 16.50
N THR A 183 -18.26 -5.90 16.68
CA THR A 183 -19.61 -6.10 17.21
C THR A 183 -20.73 -5.57 16.32
N GLU A 184 -20.41 -4.76 15.31
CA GLU A 184 -21.35 -4.11 14.39
C GLU A 184 -20.83 -4.24 12.96
N ASN A 185 -21.67 -4.71 12.03
CA ASN A 185 -21.30 -4.94 10.62
C ASN A 185 -19.99 -5.76 10.48
N THR A 186 -19.90 -6.88 11.20
CA THR A 186 -18.67 -7.67 11.38
C THR A 186 -18.14 -8.29 10.09
N ASP A 187 -19.03 -8.60 9.15
CA ASP A 187 -18.70 -9.04 7.79
C ASP A 187 -18.01 -7.94 7.00
N LEU A 188 -18.56 -6.72 7.04
CA LEU A 188 -17.94 -5.53 6.44
C LEU A 188 -16.59 -5.19 7.11
N TYR A 189 -16.50 -5.33 8.43
CA TYR A 189 -15.27 -5.11 9.20
C TYR A 189 -14.14 -6.04 8.73
N CYS A 190 -14.43 -7.33 8.57
CA CYS A 190 -13.47 -8.31 8.07
C CYS A 190 -13.09 -8.03 6.61
N ALA A 191 -14.07 -7.70 5.75
CA ALA A 191 -13.84 -7.48 4.33
C ALA A 191 -12.99 -6.22 4.04
N LEU A 192 -13.14 -5.16 4.84
CA LEU A 192 -12.34 -3.93 4.70
C LEU A 192 -10.86 -4.12 5.06
N LYS A 193 -10.51 -5.14 5.84
CA LYS A 193 -9.12 -5.49 6.15
C LYS A 193 -8.49 -6.29 5.00
N GLY A 194 -8.19 -5.60 3.90
CA GLY A 194 -7.50 -6.15 2.73
C GLY A 194 -8.34 -6.19 1.45
N GLY A 195 -9.65 -5.94 1.52
CA GLY A 195 -10.56 -5.96 0.38
C GLY A 195 -10.67 -4.63 -0.38
N GLY A 196 -9.85 -3.63 -0.05
CA GLY A 196 -9.81 -2.37 -0.80
C GLY A 196 -11.09 -1.54 -0.70
N SER A 197 -11.44 -0.85 -1.79
CA SER A 197 -12.56 0.11 -1.87
C SER A 197 -13.88 -0.51 -2.37
N ASN A 198 -14.07 -1.81 -2.23
CA ASN A 198 -15.19 -2.55 -2.84
C ASN A 198 -16.56 -2.32 -2.19
N PHE A 199 -16.59 -1.78 -0.97
CA PHE A 199 -17.78 -1.85 -0.09
C PHE A 199 -18.34 -0.48 0.33
N GLY A 200 -17.66 0.60 -0.03
CA GLY A 200 -17.96 1.94 0.47
C GLY A 200 -16.75 2.86 0.47
N ILE A 201 -16.97 4.10 0.90
CA ILE A 201 -15.91 5.10 1.06
C ILE A 201 -15.63 5.27 2.55
N VAL A 202 -14.47 4.79 3.01
CA VAL A 202 -14.08 4.93 4.42
C VAL A 202 -13.69 6.38 4.71
N THR A 203 -14.39 6.99 5.67
CA THR A 203 -14.21 8.39 6.08
C THR A 203 -13.31 8.51 7.32
N ARG A 204 -13.31 7.49 8.19
CA ARG A 204 -12.52 7.46 9.42
C ARG A 204 -12.06 6.04 9.76
N PHE A 205 -10.85 5.94 10.31
CA PHE A 205 -10.29 4.72 10.90
C PHE A 205 -10.06 4.95 12.39
N ASP A 206 -10.57 4.05 13.22
CA ASP A 206 -10.30 4.04 14.66
C ASP A 206 -9.22 2.98 14.92
N LEU A 207 -8.03 3.43 15.27
CA LEU A 207 -6.80 2.64 15.34
C LEU A 207 -6.47 2.26 16.79
N GLU A 208 -6.06 1.01 16.97
CA GLU A 208 -5.34 0.57 18.17
C GLU A 208 -4.09 1.44 18.36
N THR A 209 -3.86 1.88 19.60
CA THR A 209 -2.62 2.57 19.96
C THR A 209 -1.78 1.72 20.90
N HIS A 210 -0.48 1.96 20.84
CA HIS A 210 0.54 1.35 21.68
C HIS A 210 1.28 2.46 22.43
N PRO A 211 1.88 2.17 23.60
CA PRO A 211 2.96 3.01 24.11
C PRO A 211 3.98 3.29 23.02
N LEU A 212 4.58 4.50 23.04
CA LEU A 212 5.51 4.96 22.01
C LEU A 212 6.51 3.85 21.59
N ILE A 213 6.39 3.38 20.36
CA ILE A 213 7.20 2.28 19.84
C ILE A 213 8.58 2.83 19.50
N ARG A 214 9.58 2.31 20.21
CA ARG A 214 11.00 2.55 19.94
C ARG A 214 11.48 1.59 18.86
N VAL A 215 12.31 2.09 17.95
CA VAL A 215 12.93 1.27 16.90
C VAL A 215 14.35 1.76 16.63
N GLN A 216 15.31 0.84 16.73
CA GLN A 216 16.66 1.05 16.22
C GLN A 216 16.68 0.65 14.74
N TYR A 217 17.18 1.51 13.88
CA TYR A 217 17.28 1.22 12.44
C TYR A 217 18.60 1.68 11.83
N THR A 218 19.05 0.96 10.80
CA THR A 218 20.21 1.28 9.97
C THR A 218 19.89 0.94 8.52
N ILE A 219 20.37 1.74 7.55
CA ILE A 219 20.31 1.40 6.12
C ILE A 219 21.73 1.38 5.56
N ASN A 220 22.16 0.21 5.13
CA ASN A 220 23.47 -0.03 4.54
C ASN A 220 23.33 -0.29 3.03
N LEU A 221 24.31 0.15 2.26
CA LEU A 221 24.42 -0.08 0.83
C LEU A 221 25.59 -1.02 0.57
N TYR A 222 25.32 -2.18 -0.04
CA TYR A 222 26.32 -3.20 -0.36
C TYR A 222 26.55 -3.30 -1.87
N ASN A 223 27.73 -3.77 -2.28
CA ASN A 223 28.05 -4.03 -3.68
C ASN A 223 27.19 -5.19 -4.22
N PRO A 224 26.42 -5.01 -5.30
CA PRO A 224 25.56 -6.05 -5.87
C PRO A 224 26.33 -7.25 -6.42
N GLU A 225 27.64 -7.15 -6.68
CA GLU A 225 28.47 -8.30 -7.03
C GLU A 225 28.51 -9.37 -5.93
N ASP A 226 28.27 -8.99 -4.67
CA ASP A 226 28.23 -9.88 -3.50
C ASP A 226 26.83 -10.45 -3.21
N TYR A 227 25.96 -10.49 -4.23
CA TYR A 227 24.56 -10.89 -4.07
C TYR A 227 24.36 -12.24 -3.37
N VAL A 228 25.28 -13.21 -3.55
CA VAL A 228 25.17 -14.52 -2.91
C VAL A 228 25.29 -14.42 -1.40
N GLU A 229 26.29 -13.70 -0.88
CA GLU A 229 26.47 -13.55 0.56
C GLU A 229 25.42 -12.61 1.17
N ILE A 230 24.99 -11.59 0.44
CA ILE A 230 23.86 -10.72 0.81
C ILE A 230 22.55 -11.53 0.93
N ILE A 231 22.29 -12.45 0.00
CA ILE A 231 21.12 -13.34 0.05
C ILE A 231 21.23 -14.29 1.23
N LYS A 232 22.39 -14.90 1.48
CA LYS A 232 22.61 -15.75 2.66
C LYS A 232 22.36 -14.98 3.97
N ALA A 233 22.88 -13.76 4.08
CA ALA A 233 22.64 -12.90 5.23
C ALA A 233 21.15 -12.54 5.37
N THR A 234 20.47 -12.24 4.26
CA THR A 234 19.02 -12.00 4.22
C THR A 234 18.26 -13.20 4.76
N ILE A 235 18.54 -14.42 4.27
CA ILE A 235 17.90 -15.65 4.72
C ILE A 235 18.16 -15.90 6.21
N ALA A 236 19.40 -15.74 6.68
CA ALA A 236 19.74 -15.94 8.09
C ALA A 236 18.95 -15.01 9.02
N VAL A 237 18.78 -13.73 8.64
CA VAL A 237 17.95 -12.78 9.41
C VAL A 237 16.46 -13.15 9.32
N GLN A 238 15.97 -13.54 8.14
CA GLN A 238 14.58 -14.00 7.97
C GLN A 238 14.26 -15.24 8.83
N GLU A 239 15.18 -16.19 8.94
CA GLU A 239 15.02 -17.36 9.83
C GLU A 239 15.02 -16.94 11.30
N ALA A 240 15.86 -15.97 11.68
CA ALA A 240 15.89 -15.46 13.05
C ALA A 240 14.60 -14.69 13.44
N MET A 241 13.90 -14.07 12.48
CA MET A 241 12.61 -13.42 12.70
C MET A 241 11.53 -14.38 13.23
N GLU A 242 11.69 -15.70 13.04
CA GLU A 242 10.78 -16.72 13.59
C GLU A 242 10.94 -16.93 15.10
N ASN A 243 12.09 -16.52 15.65
CA ASN A 243 12.40 -16.66 17.08
C ASN A 243 12.39 -15.31 17.81
N ASP A 244 12.64 -14.20 17.10
CA ASP A 244 12.56 -12.86 17.66
C ASP A 244 11.66 -11.96 16.80
N PRO A 245 10.42 -11.68 17.24
CA PRO A 245 9.46 -10.89 16.48
C PRO A 245 9.81 -9.40 16.42
N LYS A 246 10.79 -8.93 17.22
CA LYS A 246 11.26 -7.53 17.16
C LYS A 246 12.07 -7.24 15.90
N ILE A 247 12.48 -8.25 15.15
CA ILE A 247 13.28 -8.06 13.94
C ILE A 247 12.41 -7.59 12.78
N GLY A 248 12.83 -6.52 12.12
CA GLY A 248 12.36 -6.08 10.81
C GLY A 248 13.52 -6.04 9.82
N LEU A 249 13.24 -6.34 8.56
CA LEU A 249 14.23 -6.37 7.49
C LEU A 249 13.58 -5.98 6.16
N PHE A 250 14.32 -5.27 5.32
CA PHE A 250 14.10 -5.30 3.87
C PHE A 250 15.44 -5.35 3.15
N THR A 251 15.47 -6.05 2.01
CA THR A 251 16.65 -6.10 1.12
C THR A 251 16.21 -5.68 -0.27
N ASN A 252 16.66 -4.51 -0.74
CA ASN A 252 16.36 -3.97 -2.06
C ASN A 252 17.57 -4.07 -2.99
N PHE A 253 17.44 -4.85 -4.06
CA PHE A 253 18.45 -4.98 -5.11
C PHE A 253 18.21 -3.95 -6.21
N ASN A 254 19.25 -3.16 -6.49
CA ASN A 254 19.29 -2.15 -7.54
C ASN A 254 20.58 -2.29 -8.38
N ASN A 255 20.65 -1.66 -9.55
CA ASN A 255 21.75 -1.84 -10.52
C ASN A 255 23.11 -1.34 -10.04
N GLY A 256 23.17 -0.51 -8.98
CA GLY A 256 24.43 0.03 -8.44
C GLY A 256 24.71 -0.31 -6.98
N PHE A 257 23.72 -0.82 -6.25
CA PHE A 257 23.84 -1.12 -4.82
C PHE A 257 22.72 -2.09 -4.41
N VAL A 258 22.93 -2.79 -3.29
CA VAL A 258 21.85 -3.44 -2.54
C VAL A 258 21.62 -2.67 -1.26
N ALA A 259 20.45 -2.07 -1.10
CA ALA A 259 20.06 -1.39 0.13
C ALA A 259 19.45 -2.38 1.10
N VAL A 260 20.03 -2.49 2.30
CA VAL A 260 19.54 -3.37 3.36
C VAL A 260 19.13 -2.50 4.55
N GLY A 261 17.85 -2.54 4.88
CA GLY A 261 17.30 -1.91 6.07
C GLY A 261 17.22 -2.92 7.21
N LEU A 262 18.01 -2.68 8.26
CA LEU A 262 18.05 -3.48 9.48
C LEU A 262 17.24 -2.74 10.55
N LEU A 263 16.14 -3.35 11.04
CA LEU A 263 15.25 -2.72 12.00
C LEU A 263 15.05 -3.61 13.23
N TYR A 264 15.07 -3.03 14.42
CA TYR A 264 14.83 -3.75 15.66
C TYR A 264 13.81 -3.01 16.52
N GLY A 265 12.75 -3.68 16.95
CA GLY A 265 11.65 -3.16 17.77
C GLY A 265 12.03 -2.94 19.24
N ASP A 266 13.11 -2.20 19.45
CA ASP A 266 13.63 -1.69 20.72
C ASP A 266 14.81 -0.74 20.40
N THR A 267 15.50 -0.21 21.41
CA THR A 267 16.76 0.52 21.23
C THR A 267 17.85 -0.04 22.13
N PRO A 268 18.39 -1.24 21.81
CA PRO A 268 19.41 -1.88 22.63
C PRO A 268 20.73 -1.14 22.50
N THR A 269 21.49 -1.09 23.61
CA THR A 269 22.81 -0.45 23.65
C THR A 269 23.84 -1.22 22.80
N GLU A 270 23.73 -2.54 22.78
CA GLU A 270 24.54 -3.39 21.91
C GLU A 270 23.80 -3.67 20.60
N LYS A 271 24.55 -3.75 19.50
CA LYS A 271 23.98 -4.08 18.19
C LYS A 271 23.32 -5.46 18.26
N PRO A 272 22.07 -5.63 17.80
CA PRO A 272 21.41 -6.93 17.77
C PRO A 272 22.29 -7.97 17.05
N PRO A 273 22.70 -9.08 17.71
CA PRO A 273 23.59 -10.08 17.12
C PRO A 273 23.03 -10.74 15.86
N VAL A 274 21.70 -10.69 15.69
CA VAL A 274 21.02 -11.20 14.50
C VAL A 274 21.48 -10.52 13.21
N PHE A 275 21.98 -9.28 13.27
CA PHE A 275 22.46 -8.55 12.10
C PHE A 275 23.94 -8.77 11.78
N GLU A 276 24.66 -9.55 12.59
CA GLU A 276 26.06 -9.92 12.34
C GLU A 276 26.34 -10.52 10.96
N PRO A 277 25.45 -11.33 10.34
CA PRO A 277 25.65 -11.78 8.96
C PRO A 277 25.88 -10.64 7.97
N PHE A 278 25.21 -9.48 8.15
CA PHE A 278 25.40 -8.30 7.31
C PHE A 278 26.61 -7.45 7.71
N HIS A 279 26.96 -7.39 9.00
CA HIS A 279 28.11 -6.63 9.49
C HIS A 279 29.46 -7.21 9.05
N ARG A 280 29.50 -8.52 8.76
CA ARG A 280 30.71 -9.23 8.32
C ARG A 280 30.98 -9.15 6.82
N LEU A 281 30.04 -8.62 6.03
CA LEU A 281 30.22 -8.50 4.59
C LEU A 281 31.23 -7.39 4.29
N GLU A 282 32.30 -7.75 3.58
CA GLU A 282 33.31 -6.79 3.10
C GLU A 282 32.79 -5.90 1.96
N SER A 283 31.64 -6.25 1.38
CA SER A 283 30.99 -5.55 0.28
C SER A 283 30.26 -4.26 0.68
N LEU A 284 30.31 -3.84 1.95
CA LEU A 284 29.70 -2.59 2.40
C LEU A 284 30.32 -1.38 1.68
N MET A 285 29.52 -0.70 0.87
CA MET A 285 29.93 0.49 0.13
C MET A 285 29.77 1.76 0.97
N ALA A 286 28.62 1.89 1.64
CA ALA A 286 28.27 3.04 2.44
C ALA A 286 27.15 2.71 3.43
N THR A 287 27.09 3.47 4.52
CA THR A 287 25.93 3.50 5.41
C THR A 287 25.08 4.72 5.06
N ALA A 288 23.98 4.50 4.32
CA ALA A 288 23.08 5.56 3.88
C ALA A 288 22.32 6.19 5.05
N LEU A 289 21.95 5.37 6.04
CA LEU A 289 21.33 5.81 7.28
C LEU A 289 22.07 5.16 8.45
N PRO A 290 22.83 5.91 9.26
CA PRO A 290 23.53 5.36 10.41
C PRO A 290 22.56 4.78 11.44
N SER A 291 23.08 3.90 12.29
CA SER A 291 22.30 3.32 13.39
C SER A 291 21.68 4.43 14.23
N THR A 292 20.36 4.44 14.27
CA THR A 292 19.56 5.51 14.87
C THR A 292 18.54 4.91 15.83
N ASP A 293 18.53 5.38 17.08
CA ASP A 293 17.57 5.00 18.11
C ASP A 293 16.32 5.90 18.05
N GLY A 294 15.38 5.52 17.21
CA GLY A 294 14.24 6.34 16.84
C GLY A 294 12.87 5.83 17.29
N THR A 295 11.86 6.30 16.58
CA THR A 295 10.46 5.90 16.67
C THR A 295 9.95 5.53 15.28
N LEU A 296 8.69 5.08 15.18
CA LEU A 296 8.06 4.90 13.87
C LEU A 296 8.01 6.19 13.05
N LEU A 297 7.88 7.36 13.70
CA LEU A 297 7.91 8.67 13.03
C LEU A 297 9.28 8.93 12.39
N SER A 298 10.35 8.82 13.17
CA SER A 298 11.69 9.15 12.68
C SER A 298 12.13 8.18 11.58
N LEU A 299 11.74 6.91 11.69
CA LEU A 299 11.90 5.94 10.61
C LEU A 299 11.11 6.36 9.36
N ALA A 300 9.82 6.73 9.51
CA ALA A 300 8.98 7.11 8.39
C ALA A 300 9.45 8.38 7.67
N GLN A 301 10.03 9.31 8.42
CA GLN A 301 10.67 10.50 7.88
C GLN A 301 11.95 10.14 7.10
N ALA A 302 12.78 9.25 7.64
CA ALA A 302 14.03 8.81 7.00
C ALA A 302 13.78 7.98 5.72
N MET A 303 12.66 7.27 5.67
CA MET A 303 12.22 6.50 4.50
C MET A 303 11.43 7.33 3.49
N GLY A 304 11.11 8.60 3.80
CA GLY A 304 10.38 9.48 2.89
C GLY A 304 11.21 9.81 1.65
N HIS A 305 10.60 9.70 0.48
CA HIS A 305 11.29 9.95 -0.79
C HIS A 305 11.09 11.38 -1.30
N ALA A 306 12.09 11.90 -2.00
CA ALA A 306 11.92 13.11 -2.81
C ALA A 306 10.92 12.83 -3.95
N GLN A 307 10.05 13.79 -4.25
CA GLN A 307 9.15 13.66 -5.40
C GLN A 307 9.91 13.90 -6.69
N GLU A 308 10.30 12.81 -7.34
CA GLU A 308 10.91 12.83 -8.67
C GLU A 308 9.83 12.61 -9.75
N PRO A 309 9.94 13.28 -10.92
CA PRO A 309 8.98 13.15 -12.00
C PRO A 309 9.16 11.85 -12.79
N LYS A 310 9.02 10.71 -12.10
CA LYS A 310 9.16 9.38 -12.68
C LYS A 310 7.81 8.67 -12.79
N LYS A 311 7.67 7.91 -13.86
CA LYS A 311 6.65 6.88 -14.00
C LYS A 311 7.13 5.61 -13.31
N ARG A 312 6.18 4.80 -12.85
CA ARG A 312 6.43 3.51 -12.19
C ARG A 312 5.48 2.43 -12.67
N ALA A 313 6.00 1.22 -12.77
CA ALA A 313 5.28 -0.03 -12.90
C ALA A 313 5.69 -0.90 -11.72
N ILE A 314 4.73 -1.61 -11.13
CA ILE A 314 4.95 -2.45 -9.96
C ILE A 314 4.29 -3.81 -10.15
N CYS A 315 4.85 -4.85 -9.55
CA CYS A 315 4.15 -6.10 -9.33
C CYS A 315 4.65 -6.79 -8.06
N SER A 316 3.84 -7.73 -7.56
CA SER A 316 4.18 -8.50 -6.38
C SER A 316 4.01 -10.01 -6.59
N VAL A 317 4.84 -10.77 -5.90
CA VAL A 317 4.76 -12.24 -5.83
C VAL A 317 4.95 -12.64 -4.38
N THR A 318 4.35 -13.75 -3.94
CA THR A 318 4.55 -14.30 -2.61
C THR A 318 5.07 -15.73 -2.69
N THR A 319 6.09 -16.04 -1.89
CA THR A 319 6.69 -17.38 -1.86
C THR A 319 7.08 -17.75 -0.43
N LYS A 320 7.28 -19.05 -0.20
CA LYS A 320 8.04 -19.53 0.96
C LYS A 320 9.51 -19.08 0.84
N VAL A 321 10.20 -19.03 1.97
CA VAL A 321 11.61 -18.63 2.06
C VAL A 321 12.51 -19.72 1.45
N SER A 322 13.42 -19.34 0.54
CA SER A 322 14.41 -20.26 -0.04
C SER A 322 15.59 -19.52 -0.65
N GLN A 323 16.80 -19.84 -0.19
CA GLN A 323 18.03 -19.26 -0.75
C GLN A 323 18.16 -19.51 -2.25
N SER A 324 17.90 -20.75 -2.72
CA SER A 324 18.03 -21.08 -4.15
C SER A 324 17.09 -20.26 -5.04
N LEU A 325 15.86 -20.04 -4.59
CA LEU A 325 14.89 -19.20 -5.29
C LEU A 325 15.33 -17.74 -5.34
N TYR A 326 15.93 -17.23 -4.26
CA TYR A 326 16.40 -15.84 -4.18
C TYR A 326 17.57 -15.61 -5.15
N GLU A 327 18.51 -16.56 -5.22
CA GLU A 327 19.62 -16.50 -6.17
C GLU A 327 19.13 -16.59 -7.63
N GLU A 328 18.13 -17.42 -7.91
CA GLU A 328 17.49 -17.50 -9.23
C GLU A 328 16.75 -16.20 -9.60
N ALA A 329 16.04 -15.59 -8.64
CA ALA A 329 15.39 -14.30 -8.82
C ALA A 329 16.41 -13.21 -9.16
N TYR A 330 17.55 -13.16 -8.46
CA TYR A 330 18.65 -12.23 -8.77
C TYR A 330 19.18 -12.43 -10.20
N LYS A 331 19.45 -13.69 -10.61
CA LYS A 331 19.94 -14.00 -11.96
C LYS A 331 18.94 -13.54 -13.02
N SER A 332 17.65 -13.85 -12.83
CA SER A 332 16.58 -13.40 -13.74
C SER A 332 16.48 -11.88 -13.81
N TRP A 333 16.61 -11.20 -12.66
CA TRP A 333 16.60 -9.74 -12.57
C TRP A 333 17.77 -9.13 -13.34
N ASN A 334 19.00 -9.61 -13.10
CA ASN A 334 20.19 -9.12 -13.77
C ASN A 334 20.10 -9.28 -15.30
N GLU A 335 19.59 -10.41 -15.79
CA GLU A 335 19.35 -10.62 -17.23
C GLU A 335 18.26 -9.72 -17.81
N THR A 336 17.25 -9.38 -17.01
CA THR A 336 16.20 -8.44 -17.42
C THR A 336 16.75 -7.01 -17.50
N CYS A 337 17.54 -6.59 -16.51
CA CYS A 337 18.18 -5.27 -16.48
C CYS A 337 19.06 -5.01 -17.71
N LYS A 338 19.80 -6.02 -18.19
CA LYS A 338 20.64 -5.91 -19.40
C LYS A 338 19.88 -5.57 -20.69
N ARG A 339 18.55 -5.75 -20.70
CA ARG A 339 17.68 -5.54 -21.88
C ARG A 339 16.87 -4.25 -21.79
N LEU A 340 16.98 -3.52 -20.68
CA LEU A 340 16.24 -2.29 -20.46
C LEU A 340 16.88 -1.11 -21.20
N PRO A 341 16.08 -0.17 -21.73
CA PRO A 341 16.56 1.09 -22.25
C PRO A 341 17.35 1.89 -21.20
N ALA A 342 18.25 2.74 -21.68
CA ALA A 342 18.94 3.69 -20.82
C ALA A 342 17.90 4.64 -20.16
N GLY A 343 17.93 4.77 -18.84
CA GLY A 343 16.98 5.57 -18.06
C GLY A 343 15.91 4.73 -17.32
N CYS A 344 15.64 3.50 -17.76
CA CYS A 344 14.83 2.56 -17.02
C CYS A 344 15.62 1.94 -15.85
N VAL A 345 15.06 1.98 -14.65
CA VAL A 345 15.64 1.39 -13.44
C VAL A 345 14.69 0.33 -12.90
N LEU A 346 15.05 -0.95 -13.12
CA LEU A 346 14.37 -2.08 -12.50
C LEU A 346 15.08 -2.46 -11.21
N HIS A 347 14.35 -2.47 -10.11
CA HIS A 347 14.81 -2.92 -8.80
C HIS A 347 13.78 -3.84 -8.17
N TYR A 348 14.18 -4.63 -7.18
CA TYR A 348 13.25 -5.46 -6.44
C TYR A 348 13.55 -5.49 -4.95
N THR A 349 12.51 -5.69 -4.15
CA THR A 349 12.61 -5.75 -2.69
C THR A 349 12.14 -7.10 -2.19
N ILE A 350 12.93 -7.69 -1.31
CA ILE A 350 12.56 -8.81 -0.46
C ILE A 350 11.94 -8.21 0.81
N GLN A 351 10.65 -8.47 1.04
CA GLN A 351 9.94 -8.07 2.24
C GLN A 351 9.53 -9.35 3.02
N PRO A 352 10.27 -9.73 4.06
CA PRO A 352 9.91 -10.89 4.86
C PRO A 352 8.61 -10.69 5.65
N MET A 353 7.85 -11.77 5.78
CA MET A 353 6.69 -11.87 6.68
C MET A 353 6.79 -13.22 7.41
N GLY A 354 7.03 -13.18 8.72
CA GLY A 354 7.15 -14.40 9.51
C GLY A 354 5.81 -14.91 10.04
N LYS A 355 5.80 -16.14 10.57
CA LYS A 355 4.59 -16.74 11.16
C LYS A 355 4.03 -15.90 12.31
N ALA A 356 4.92 -15.31 13.11
CA ALA A 356 4.54 -14.46 14.23
C ALA A 356 3.65 -13.28 13.78
N GLY A 357 3.93 -12.68 12.63
CA GLY A 357 3.12 -11.57 12.10
C GLY A 357 1.74 -12.01 11.64
N ILE A 358 1.66 -13.18 11.01
CA ILE A 358 0.39 -13.78 10.57
C ILE A 358 -0.47 -14.15 11.78
N LYS A 359 0.15 -14.74 12.81
CA LYS A 359 -0.51 -15.04 14.07
C LYS A 359 -0.95 -13.76 14.80
N ALA A 360 -0.11 -12.73 14.84
CA ALA A 360 -0.43 -11.43 15.43
C ALA A 360 -1.66 -10.79 14.77
N GLY A 361 -1.83 -10.97 13.45
CA GLY A 361 -3.06 -10.59 12.74
C GLY A 361 -4.27 -11.40 13.21
N LYS A 362 -4.19 -12.73 13.14
CA LYS A 362 -5.28 -13.65 13.56
C LYS A 362 -5.75 -13.40 15.00
N ASP A 363 -4.81 -13.15 15.91
CA ASP A 363 -5.11 -12.88 17.33
C ASP A 363 -5.87 -11.55 17.54
N ARG A 364 -5.83 -10.62 16.57
CA ARG A 364 -6.59 -9.36 16.55
C ARG A 364 -7.90 -9.43 15.76
N GLY A 365 -8.30 -10.63 15.35
CA GLY A 365 -9.47 -10.91 14.51
C GLY A 365 -9.10 -11.29 13.08
N GLU A 366 -10.06 -11.82 12.33
CA GLU A 366 -9.82 -12.20 10.95
C GLU A 366 -9.70 -10.98 10.03
N ASN A 367 -8.88 -11.13 8.99
CA ASN A 367 -8.83 -10.27 7.82
C ASN A 367 -9.11 -11.13 6.56
N ILE A 368 -9.35 -10.49 5.42
CA ILE A 368 -9.84 -11.21 4.22
C ILE A 368 -8.73 -11.82 3.36
N MET A 369 -7.46 -11.64 3.73
CA MET A 369 -6.29 -11.89 2.86
C MET A 369 -5.87 -13.37 2.78
N GLY A 370 -6.35 -14.23 3.69
CA GLY A 370 -6.13 -15.68 3.59
C GLY A 370 -4.66 -16.12 3.69
N LEU A 371 -3.82 -15.40 4.44
CA LEU A 371 -2.38 -15.70 4.55
C LEU A 371 -2.12 -17.08 5.18
N GLU A 372 -1.33 -17.90 4.48
CA GLU A 372 -0.86 -19.20 4.99
C GLU A 372 0.13 -19.04 6.14
N ASP A 373 -0.02 -19.85 7.20
CA ASP A 373 0.82 -19.79 8.41
C ASP A 373 2.20 -20.44 8.23
N VAL A 374 3.00 -19.86 7.35
CA VAL A 374 4.36 -20.26 7.02
C VAL A 374 5.24 -19.02 6.90
N PRO A 375 6.58 -19.12 7.08
CA PRO A 375 7.46 -18.01 6.75
C PRO A 375 7.36 -17.66 5.26
N GLN A 376 7.12 -16.39 4.95
CA GLN A 376 6.88 -15.90 3.60
C GLN A 376 7.87 -14.80 3.23
N CYS A 377 8.04 -14.64 1.92
CA CYS A 377 8.65 -13.48 1.30
C CYS A 377 7.65 -12.84 0.34
N TRP A 378 7.39 -11.55 0.55
CA TRP A 378 6.63 -10.72 -0.35
C TRP A 378 7.62 -9.98 -1.24
N TRP A 379 7.69 -10.41 -2.49
CA TRP A 379 8.52 -9.81 -3.51
C TRP A 379 7.82 -8.56 -4.05
N VAL A 380 8.58 -7.49 -4.22
CA VAL A 380 8.09 -6.25 -4.84
C VAL A 380 9.05 -5.89 -5.97
N PHE A 381 8.60 -6.00 -7.21
CA PHE A 381 9.38 -5.57 -8.38
C PHE A 381 8.86 -4.21 -8.83
N THR A 382 9.77 -3.27 -9.03
CA THR A 382 9.44 -1.92 -9.48
C THR A 382 10.37 -1.54 -10.61
N CYS A 383 9.79 -1.07 -11.71
CA CYS A 383 10.53 -0.38 -12.76
C CYS A 383 10.16 1.09 -12.73
N GLU A 384 11.16 1.97 -12.73
CA GLU A 384 11.00 3.42 -12.82
C GLU A 384 11.60 3.93 -14.14
N TRP A 385 10.97 4.95 -14.74
CA TRP A 385 11.50 5.61 -15.94
C TRP A 385 11.07 7.08 -16.01
N PRO A 386 11.78 7.93 -16.76
CA PRO A 386 11.42 9.35 -16.92
C PRO A 386 10.00 9.55 -17.48
N LYS A 387 9.36 10.66 -17.08
CA LYS A 387 8.00 11.01 -17.54
C LYS A 387 7.87 11.07 -19.06
N ASP A 388 8.81 11.78 -19.69
CA ASP A 388 8.71 12.18 -21.10
C ASP A 388 9.08 11.03 -22.04
N ASP A 389 9.48 9.88 -21.50
CA ASP A 389 9.78 8.68 -22.25
C ASP A 389 8.52 7.85 -22.54
N SER A 390 8.58 7.11 -23.65
CA SER A 390 7.49 6.24 -24.15
C SER A 390 7.66 4.76 -23.77
N ASP A 391 8.52 4.47 -22.78
CA ASP A 391 8.93 3.11 -22.39
C ASP A 391 7.91 2.37 -21.51
N ASP A 392 6.67 2.86 -21.42
CA ASP A 392 5.62 2.32 -20.55
C ASP A 392 5.43 0.79 -20.74
N ALA A 393 5.38 0.34 -22.00
CA ALA A 393 5.23 -1.08 -22.33
C ALA A 393 6.48 -1.92 -21.97
N VAL A 394 7.67 -1.34 -22.09
CA VAL A 394 8.93 -2.01 -21.80
C VAL A 394 9.10 -2.18 -20.28
N ALA A 395 8.84 -1.11 -19.52
CA ALA A 395 8.89 -1.13 -18.08
C ALA A 395 7.85 -2.09 -17.47
N GLN A 396 6.61 -2.09 -17.98
CA GLN A 396 5.59 -3.05 -17.55
C GLN A 396 6.02 -4.49 -17.87
N LYS A 397 6.54 -4.74 -19.08
CA LYS A 397 7.04 -6.07 -19.46
C LYS A 397 8.17 -6.55 -18.55
N ALA A 398 9.02 -5.65 -18.06
CA ALA A 398 10.12 -6.00 -17.17
C ALA A 398 9.62 -6.52 -15.82
N VAL A 399 8.68 -5.82 -15.16
CA VAL A 399 8.09 -6.29 -13.91
C VAL A 399 7.26 -7.56 -14.11
N ASP A 400 6.52 -7.69 -15.22
CA ASP A 400 5.77 -8.91 -15.56
C ASP A 400 6.70 -10.11 -15.77
N THR A 401 7.87 -9.89 -16.39
CA THR A 401 8.88 -10.94 -16.60
C THR A 401 9.41 -11.44 -15.27
N MET A 402 9.68 -10.52 -14.32
CA MET A 402 10.13 -10.88 -12.99
C MET A 402 9.09 -11.68 -12.22
N ALA A 403 7.83 -11.22 -12.21
CA ALA A 403 6.75 -11.95 -11.54
C ALA A 403 6.61 -13.37 -12.08
N LYS A 404 6.55 -13.54 -13.41
CA LYS A 404 6.43 -14.85 -14.06
C LYS A 404 7.62 -15.76 -13.77
N SER A 405 8.84 -15.22 -13.78
CA SER A 405 10.06 -15.98 -13.53
C SER A 405 10.09 -16.54 -12.11
N VAL A 406 9.82 -15.68 -11.11
CA VAL A 406 9.79 -16.10 -9.69
C VAL A 406 8.61 -17.03 -9.42
N GLU A 407 7.43 -16.75 -9.97
CA GLU A 407 6.27 -17.65 -9.86
C GLU A 407 6.57 -19.04 -10.42
N HIS A 408 7.16 -19.12 -11.62
CA HIS A 408 7.49 -20.38 -12.27
C HIS A 408 8.49 -21.19 -11.42
N SER A 409 9.62 -20.59 -11.03
CA SER A 409 10.62 -21.25 -10.19
C SER A 409 10.05 -21.67 -8.83
N ALA A 410 9.25 -20.82 -8.20
CA ALA A 410 8.60 -21.15 -6.93
C ALA A 410 7.63 -22.33 -7.07
N LYS A 411 6.87 -22.42 -8.18
CA LYS A 411 5.98 -23.56 -8.45
C LYS A 411 6.76 -24.85 -8.67
N GLU A 412 7.82 -24.82 -9.47
CA GLU A 412 8.67 -26.00 -9.70
C GLU A 412 9.29 -26.55 -8.40
N LYS A 413 9.60 -25.66 -7.45
CA LYS A 413 10.19 -26.00 -6.15
C LYS A 413 9.15 -26.28 -5.04
N GLY A 414 7.84 -26.15 -5.30
CA GLY A 414 6.80 -26.30 -4.27
C GLY A 414 6.78 -25.18 -3.22
N LEU A 415 7.31 -24.00 -3.55
CA LEU A 415 7.44 -22.83 -2.69
C LEU A 415 6.41 -21.73 -2.97
N TRP A 416 5.58 -21.90 -4.01
CA TRP A 416 4.56 -20.93 -4.40
C TRP A 416 3.50 -20.72 -3.32
N LEU A 417 3.13 -19.46 -3.09
CA LEU A 417 1.98 -19.05 -2.29
C LEU A 417 1.11 -18.16 -3.18
N SER A 418 -0.20 -18.42 -3.23
CA SER A 418 -1.08 -17.72 -4.17
C SER A 418 -1.22 -16.23 -3.87
N PHE A 419 -1.15 -15.85 -2.59
CA PHE A 419 -1.41 -14.51 -2.09
C PHE A 419 -0.63 -13.43 -2.87
N GLN A 420 -1.31 -12.35 -3.22
CA GLN A 420 -0.72 -11.15 -3.81
C GLN A 420 -1.00 -9.96 -2.90
N CYS A 421 0.05 -9.22 -2.52
CA CYS A 421 -0.11 -8.04 -1.68
C CYS A 421 -0.69 -6.87 -2.49
N MET A 422 -1.91 -6.44 -2.14
CA MET A 422 -2.62 -5.34 -2.84
C MET A 422 -1.78 -4.06 -2.95
N SER A 423 -1.10 -3.67 -1.87
CA SER A 423 -0.31 -2.43 -1.84
C SER A 423 0.91 -2.45 -2.77
N PHE A 424 1.34 -3.64 -3.21
CA PHE A 424 2.49 -3.85 -4.09
C PHE A 424 2.13 -4.46 -5.45
N ALA A 425 0.85 -4.66 -5.73
CA ALA A 425 0.40 -5.33 -6.93
C ALA A 425 0.23 -4.36 -8.11
N GLY A 426 0.51 -4.86 -9.32
CA GLY A 426 0.18 -4.19 -10.56
C GLY A 426 -1.30 -4.36 -10.91
N ALA A 427 -1.87 -3.42 -11.68
CA ALA A 427 -3.29 -3.39 -12.03
C ALA A 427 -3.80 -4.67 -12.73
N SER A 428 -2.92 -5.39 -13.45
CA SER A 428 -3.25 -6.64 -14.15
C SER A 428 -3.33 -7.86 -13.23
N GLN A 429 -2.80 -7.76 -12.00
CA GLN A 429 -2.74 -8.87 -11.06
C GLN A 429 -4.09 -9.11 -10.39
N LYS A 430 -4.51 -10.38 -10.32
CA LYS A 430 -5.76 -10.83 -9.68
C LYS A 430 -5.60 -10.93 -8.17
N VAL A 431 -5.43 -9.78 -7.53
CA VAL A 431 -5.17 -9.64 -6.10
C VAL A 431 -6.30 -10.27 -5.26
N LEU A 432 -7.55 -9.88 -5.47
CA LEU A 432 -8.67 -10.40 -4.69
C LEU A 432 -8.90 -11.89 -4.94
N GLY A 433 -8.75 -12.34 -6.20
CA GLY A 433 -8.79 -13.76 -6.56
C GLY A 433 -7.72 -14.60 -5.87
N SER A 434 -6.62 -13.98 -5.43
CA SER A 434 -5.53 -14.67 -4.74
C SER A 434 -5.80 -15.05 -3.27
N TYR A 435 -6.86 -14.48 -2.67
CA TYR A 435 -7.15 -14.60 -1.23
C TYR A 435 -7.86 -15.90 -0.82
N GLY A 436 -8.11 -16.79 -1.78
CA GLY A 436 -8.80 -18.06 -1.57
C GLY A 436 -10.31 -17.97 -1.82
N ALA A 437 -10.90 -19.05 -2.33
CA ALA A 437 -12.28 -19.06 -2.81
C ALA A 437 -13.31 -18.67 -1.73
N ASP A 438 -13.13 -19.13 -0.49
CA ASP A 438 -14.04 -18.80 0.61
C ASP A 438 -14.01 -17.31 0.96
N ASN A 439 -12.82 -16.69 0.96
CA ASN A 439 -12.68 -15.26 1.19
C ASN A 439 -13.23 -14.43 0.03
N VAL A 440 -13.05 -14.89 -1.22
CA VAL A 440 -13.69 -14.28 -2.39
C VAL A 440 -15.21 -14.30 -2.26
N ASN A 441 -15.80 -15.45 -1.89
CA ASN A 441 -17.24 -15.56 -1.68
C ASN A 441 -17.72 -14.62 -0.56
N ARG A 442 -17.02 -14.58 0.58
CA ARG A 442 -17.33 -13.64 1.68
C ARG A 442 -17.31 -12.18 1.23
N MET A 443 -16.34 -11.78 0.39
CA MET A 443 -16.29 -10.43 -0.16
C MET A 443 -17.47 -10.15 -1.10
N GLN A 444 -17.83 -11.10 -1.97
CA GLN A 444 -18.95 -10.96 -2.89
C GLN A 444 -20.29 -10.84 -2.14
N GLU A 445 -20.51 -11.68 -1.12
CA GLU A 445 -21.69 -11.60 -0.25
C GLU A 445 -21.76 -10.27 0.50
N THR A 446 -20.63 -9.81 1.05
CA THR A 446 -20.54 -8.50 1.72
C THR A 446 -20.86 -7.37 0.76
N ALA A 447 -20.27 -7.37 -0.45
CA ALA A 447 -20.55 -6.35 -1.46
C ALA A 447 -22.04 -6.36 -1.86
N ALA A 448 -22.65 -7.52 -2.08
CA ALA A 448 -24.07 -7.63 -2.41
C ALA A 448 -25.00 -7.14 -1.29
N LYS A 449 -24.59 -7.33 -0.02
CA LYS A 449 -25.35 -6.88 1.16
C LYS A 449 -25.32 -5.37 1.34
N TYR A 450 -24.15 -4.75 1.18
CA TYR A 450 -23.95 -3.32 1.47
C TYR A 450 -24.07 -2.40 0.23
N ASP A 451 -24.01 -2.98 -0.97
CA ASP A 451 -24.18 -2.30 -2.25
C ASP A 451 -24.97 -3.19 -3.25
N PRO A 452 -26.28 -3.42 -3.00
CA PRO A 452 -27.10 -4.32 -3.83
C PRO A 452 -27.27 -3.83 -5.27
N GLU A 453 -27.14 -2.52 -5.50
CA GLU A 453 -27.16 -1.94 -6.85
C GLU A 453 -25.81 -2.08 -7.57
N GLY A 454 -24.75 -2.45 -6.84
CA GLY A 454 -23.39 -2.57 -7.35
C GLY A 454 -22.82 -1.23 -7.79
N VAL A 455 -23.12 -0.12 -7.11
CA VAL A 455 -22.59 1.22 -7.39
C VAL A 455 -21.06 1.23 -7.42
N PHE A 456 -20.37 0.67 -6.44
CA PHE A 456 -18.90 0.61 -6.42
C PHE A 456 -18.37 -0.33 -7.51
N GLN A 457 -19.11 -1.40 -7.82
CA GLN A 457 -18.75 -2.32 -8.90
C GLN A 457 -19.10 -1.79 -10.30
N LYS A 458 -20.01 -0.82 -10.45
CA LYS A 458 -20.43 -0.30 -11.76
C LYS A 458 -19.85 1.06 -12.05
N LEU A 459 -19.80 1.95 -11.06
CA LEU A 459 -19.45 3.35 -11.24
C LEU A 459 -18.01 3.68 -10.83
N GLN A 460 -17.39 2.91 -9.95
CA GLN A 460 -15.98 3.13 -9.64
C GLN A 460 -15.11 2.85 -10.88
N TYR A 461 -14.24 3.81 -11.19
CA TYR A 461 -13.43 3.83 -12.41
C TYR A 461 -12.32 2.76 -12.36
N GLY A 462 -11.47 2.79 -11.33
CA GLY A 462 -10.37 1.86 -11.14
C GLY A 462 -10.24 1.35 -9.70
N GLY A 463 -9.16 0.62 -9.44
CA GLY A 463 -8.94 -0.12 -8.21
C GLY A 463 -8.99 -1.63 -8.44
N PHE A 464 -8.60 -2.39 -7.42
CA PHE A 464 -8.78 -3.83 -7.40
C PHE A 464 -10.24 -4.14 -7.04
N LEU A 465 -11.11 -4.27 -8.05
CA LEU A 465 -12.54 -4.43 -7.86
C LEU A 465 -12.99 -5.89 -8.05
N LEU A 466 -13.96 -6.35 -7.27
CA LEU A 466 -14.46 -7.72 -7.34
C LEU A 466 -14.94 -8.10 -8.75
N ARG A 467 -15.49 -7.16 -9.52
CA ARG A 467 -15.99 -7.39 -10.89
C ARG A 467 -14.92 -7.89 -11.87
N ASP A 468 -13.66 -7.52 -11.66
CA ASP A 468 -12.57 -7.69 -12.63
C ASP A 468 -11.25 -8.17 -12.00
N ASN A 469 -11.22 -8.42 -10.69
CA ASN A 469 -10.02 -8.78 -9.95
C ASN A 469 -10.06 -10.13 -9.22
N ILE A 470 -11.10 -10.93 -9.48
CA ILE A 470 -11.21 -12.33 -9.03
C ILE A 470 -10.77 -13.31 -10.11
#